data_AF-A0A1E1VXC5-F1
#
_entry.id   AF-A0A1E1VXC5-F1
#
_cell.length_a   1.000
_cell.length_b   1.000
_cell.length_c   1.000
_cell.angle_alpha   90.00
_cell.angle_beta   90.00
_cell.angle_gamma   90.00
#
_symmetry.space_group_name_H-M   'P 1'
#
loop_
_entity.id
_entity.type
_entity.pdbx_description
1 polymer ?
#
loop_
_entity_poly.entity_id
_entity_poly.type
_entity_poly.pdbx_seq_one_letter_code
_entity_poly.pdbx_strand_id
1 'polypeptide(L)'
;KTLIVLTNSLLKAKDPLIESFASHIYMQMLSHLDDCSQTIVAELLQLGLDCKQCIMQILLILNNVATKDMSLLKPQSLQMLTLLDRMDDMSLAEIRAVMDLVCGLAYSYENSVIRDDIHMIIRKELSSSSPAIKIQGILAGIHAVKYLAATNADEDQTVEFPDDVSYSSVT
;
A
#
# COMPACT_ATOMS: atom_id res chain seq x y z
N LYS A 1 -18.85 11.83 -9.47
CA LYS A 1 -18.34 11.39 -10.80
C LYS A 1 -17.74 12.56 -11.61
N THR A 2 -18.45 13.66 -11.86
CA THR A 2 -17.89 14.81 -12.61
C THR A 2 -16.59 15.36 -12.02
N LEU A 3 -16.51 15.49 -10.69
CA LEU A 3 -15.29 15.94 -10.03
C LEU A 3 -14.12 14.97 -10.22
N ILE A 4 -14.35 13.65 -10.14
CA ILE A 4 -13.32 12.63 -10.41
C ILE A 4 -12.79 12.75 -11.84
N VAL A 5 -13.66 12.91 -12.83
CA VAL A 5 -13.26 13.05 -14.25
C VAL A 5 -12.44 14.33 -14.47
N LEU A 6 -12.84 15.43 -13.84
CA LEU A 6 -12.10 16.68 -13.88
C LEU A 6 -10.71 16.49 -13.24
N THR A 7 -10.64 15.95 -12.02
CA THR A 7 -9.38 15.74 -11.30
C THR A 7 -8.46 14.76 -12.03
N ASN A 8 -8.99 13.69 -12.64
CA ASN A 8 -8.26 12.79 -13.53
C ASN A 8 -7.61 13.54 -14.69
N SER A 9 -8.32 14.51 -15.27
CA SER A 9 -7.81 15.33 -16.39
C SER A 9 -6.71 16.28 -15.93
N LEU A 10 -6.85 16.87 -14.73
CA LEU A 10 -5.82 17.71 -14.12
C LEU A 10 -4.56 16.91 -13.81
N LEU A 11 -4.68 15.69 -13.29
CA LEU A 11 -3.55 14.81 -12.99
C LEU A 11 -2.72 14.46 -14.24
N LYS A 12 -3.34 14.50 -15.43
CA LYS A 12 -2.70 14.23 -16.73
C LYS A 12 -2.02 15.45 -17.36
N ALA A 13 -2.13 16.64 -16.76
CA ALA A 13 -1.74 17.90 -17.39
C ALA A 13 -0.23 18.11 -17.59
N LYS A 14 0.64 17.23 -17.05
CA LYS A 14 2.11 17.30 -17.12
C LYS A 14 2.72 18.59 -16.56
N ASP A 15 1.97 19.30 -15.72
CA ASP A 15 2.44 20.46 -14.98
C ASP A 15 2.50 20.08 -13.49
N PRO A 16 3.65 20.17 -12.82
CA PRO A 16 3.80 19.75 -11.43
C PRO A 16 2.88 20.49 -10.44
N LEU A 17 2.55 21.75 -10.70
CA LEU A 17 1.64 22.52 -9.85
C LEU A 17 0.20 22.02 -10.03
N ILE A 18 -0.21 21.73 -11.28
CA ILE A 18 -1.53 21.16 -11.57
C ILE A 18 -1.65 19.75 -11.00
N GLU A 19 -0.62 18.92 -11.11
CA GLU A 19 -0.60 17.57 -10.52
C GLU A 19 -0.70 17.62 -8.98
N SER A 20 0.04 18.52 -8.34
CA SER A 20 -0.04 18.73 -6.90
C SER A 20 -1.44 19.20 -6.49
N PHE A 21 -2.01 20.16 -7.22
CA PHE A 21 -3.37 20.64 -6.98
C PHE A 21 -4.42 19.52 -7.12
N ALA A 22 -4.32 18.71 -8.18
CA ALA A 22 -5.19 17.56 -8.39
C ALA A 22 -5.05 16.52 -7.27
N SER A 23 -3.82 16.26 -6.80
CA SER A 23 -3.56 15.38 -5.67
C SER A 23 -4.24 15.89 -4.39
N HIS A 24 -4.17 17.19 -4.12
CA HIS A 24 -4.88 17.81 -3.01
C HIS A 24 -6.40 17.65 -3.14
N ILE A 25 -6.97 17.82 -4.34
CA ILE A 25 -8.40 17.57 -4.56
C ILE A 25 -8.77 16.12 -4.24
N TYR A 26 -7.98 15.13 -4.66
CA TYR A 26 -8.20 13.73 -4.27
C TYR A 26 -8.16 13.54 -2.76
N MET A 27 -7.15 14.08 -2.08
CA MET A 27 -7.04 13.99 -0.63
C MET A 27 -8.26 14.59 0.08
N GLN A 28 -8.77 15.72 -0.40
CA GLN A 28 -9.98 16.36 0.14
C GLN A 28 -11.24 15.54 -0.14
N MET A 29 -11.40 15.01 -1.37
CA MET A 29 -12.53 14.13 -1.70
C MET A 29 -12.54 12.89 -0.80
N LEU A 30 -11.39 12.24 -0.61
CA LEU A 30 -11.26 11.05 0.23
C LEU A 30 -11.44 11.34 1.73
N SER A 31 -11.24 12.57 2.19
CA SER A 31 -11.41 12.95 3.60
C SER A 31 -12.82 13.43 3.95
N HIS A 32 -13.62 13.83 2.95
CA HIS A 32 -14.91 14.48 3.18
C HIS A 32 -16.10 13.81 2.49
N LEU A 33 -15.87 12.88 1.57
CA LEU A 33 -16.91 12.19 0.81
C LEU A 33 -16.91 10.70 1.12
N ASP A 34 -17.18 10.35 2.39
CA ASP A 34 -17.11 8.98 2.90
C ASP A 34 -17.95 8.00 2.05
N ASP A 35 -19.18 8.39 1.68
CA ASP A 35 -20.10 7.60 0.84
C ASP A 35 -19.55 7.32 -0.57
N CYS A 36 -18.60 8.12 -1.05
CA CYS A 36 -18.00 7.99 -2.38
C CYS A 36 -16.57 7.44 -2.33
N SER A 37 -15.98 7.26 -1.16
CA SER A 37 -14.57 6.89 -0.95
C SER A 37 -14.17 5.66 -1.79
N GLN A 38 -14.95 4.59 -1.73
CA GLN A 38 -14.71 3.35 -2.49
C GLN A 38 -14.71 3.57 -4.01
N THR A 39 -15.63 4.40 -4.51
CA THR A 39 -15.68 4.74 -5.94
C THR A 39 -14.47 5.59 -6.33
N ILE A 40 -14.07 6.53 -5.47
CA ILE A 40 -12.90 7.39 -5.71
C ILE A 40 -11.63 6.54 -5.78
N VAL A 41 -11.43 5.61 -4.84
CA VAL A 41 -10.28 4.70 -4.83
C VAL A 41 -10.25 3.82 -6.08
N ALA A 42 -11.38 3.22 -6.45
CA ALA A 42 -11.47 2.36 -7.65
C ALA A 42 -11.14 3.13 -8.94
N GLU A 43 -11.73 4.32 -9.13
CA GLU A 43 -11.46 5.15 -10.31
C GLU A 43 -10.02 5.67 -10.34
N LEU A 44 -9.44 5.99 -9.18
CA LEU A 44 -8.06 6.43 -9.06
C LEU A 44 -7.08 5.29 -9.39
N LEU A 45 -7.34 4.08 -8.89
CA LEU A 45 -6.55 2.89 -9.20
C LEU A 45 -6.66 2.53 -10.69
N GLN A 46 -7.86 2.58 -11.26
CA GLN A 46 -8.07 2.38 -12.69
C GLN A 46 -7.27 3.39 -13.52
N LEU A 47 -7.27 4.67 -13.13
CA LEU A 47 -6.42 5.67 -13.78
C LEU A 47 -4.93 5.30 -13.69
N GLY A 48 -4.47 4.74 -12.56
CA GLY A 48 -3.07 4.31 -12.41
C GLY A 48 -2.69 3.18 -13.36
N LEU A 49 -3.61 2.24 -13.55
CA LEU A 49 -3.45 1.13 -14.50
C LEU A 49 -3.41 1.63 -15.95
N ASP A 50 -4.17 2.67 -16.28
CA ASP A 50 -4.28 3.21 -17.65
C ASP A 50 -3.25 4.30 -17.98
N CYS A 51 -2.70 5.00 -16.98
CA CYS A 51 -1.87 6.17 -17.17
C CYS A 51 -0.50 6.05 -16.49
N LYS A 52 0.47 5.50 -17.24
CA LYS A 52 1.87 5.38 -16.78
C LYS A 52 2.48 6.70 -16.33
N GLN A 53 2.14 7.82 -16.94
CA GLN A 53 2.73 9.12 -16.59
C GLN A 53 2.28 9.63 -15.21
N CYS A 54 1.12 9.21 -14.73
CA CYS A 54 0.55 9.67 -13.47
C CYS A 54 0.69 8.64 -12.34
N ILE A 55 1.25 7.45 -12.61
CA ILE A 55 1.21 6.33 -11.68
C ILE A 55 1.87 6.68 -10.34
N MET A 56 3.01 7.38 -10.34
CA MET A 56 3.69 7.75 -9.11
C MET A 56 2.79 8.63 -8.22
N GLN A 57 2.16 9.65 -8.78
CA GLN A 57 1.27 10.58 -8.06
C GLN A 57 0.05 9.83 -7.51
N ILE A 58 -0.49 8.90 -8.29
CA ILE A 58 -1.59 8.04 -7.89
C ILE A 58 -1.19 7.15 -6.71
N LEU A 59 -0.02 6.50 -6.78
CA LEU A 59 0.52 5.69 -5.69
C LEU A 59 0.78 6.52 -4.43
N LEU A 60 1.23 7.77 -4.57
CA LEU A 60 1.42 8.68 -3.43
C LEU A 60 0.08 9.02 -2.76
N ILE A 61 -0.98 9.28 -3.53
CA ILE A 61 -2.32 9.51 -2.99
C ILE A 61 -2.82 8.25 -2.27
N LEU A 62 -2.74 7.08 -2.91
CA LEU A 62 -3.19 5.81 -2.33
C LEU A 62 -2.42 5.46 -1.04
N ASN A 63 -1.09 5.61 -1.02
CA ASN A 63 -0.30 5.39 0.20
C ASN A 63 -0.65 6.40 1.30
N ASN A 64 -0.95 7.66 0.97
CA ASN A 64 -1.42 8.63 1.96
C ASN A 64 -2.82 8.29 2.50
N VAL A 65 -3.66 7.59 1.74
CA VAL A 65 -4.92 7.03 2.26
C VAL A 65 -4.61 5.84 3.17
N ALA A 66 -3.73 4.95 2.73
CA ALA A 66 -3.34 3.74 3.46
C ALA A 66 -2.77 4.05 4.86
N THR A 67 -2.01 5.14 5.01
CA THR A 67 -1.46 5.58 6.31
C THR A 67 -2.51 6.12 7.27
N LYS A 68 -3.67 6.57 6.76
CA LYS A 68 -4.78 7.08 7.58
C LYS A 68 -5.78 5.98 7.89
N ASP A 69 -6.18 5.23 6.87
CA ASP A 69 -7.14 4.14 6.97
C ASP A 69 -6.94 3.14 5.81
N MET A 70 -6.22 2.06 6.10
CA MET A 70 -6.01 0.96 5.16
C MET A 70 -7.32 0.28 4.75
N SER A 71 -8.36 0.33 5.59
CA SER A 71 -9.63 -0.38 5.35
C SER A 71 -10.37 0.15 4.12
N LEU A 72 -10.15 1.42 3.77
CA LEU A 72 -10.67 2.03 2.55
C LEU A 72 -10.14 1.37 1.28
N LEU A 73 -8.93 0.79 1.33
CA LEU A 73 -8.28 0.20 0.16
C LEU A 73 -8.54 -1.30 0.03
N LYS A 74 -8.93 -1.96 1.13
CA LYS A 74 -9.17 -3.41 1.19
C LYS A 74 -10.11 -3.95 0.11
N PRO A 75 -11.21 -3.28 -0.30
CA PRO A 75 -12.07 -3.78 -1.36
C PRO A 75 -11.40 -3.84 -2.73
N GLN A 76 -10.32 -3.08 -2.94
CA GLN A 76 -9.56 -3.03 -4.19
C GLN A 76 -8.27 -3.86 -4.15
N SER A 77 -8.01 -4.66 -3.11
CA SER A 77 -6.76 -5.41 -2.95
C SER A 77 -6.38 -6.27 -4.16
N LEU A 78 -7.34 -7.00 -4.74
CA LEU A 78 -7.09 -7.83 -5.93
C LEU A 78 -6.75 -6.97 -7.15
N GLN A 79 -7.41 -5.83 -7.33
CA GLN A 79 -7.08 -4.91 -8.43
C GLN A 79 -5.69 -4.29 -8.21
N MET A 80 -5.29 -4.01 -6.97
CA MET A 80 -3.95 -3.49 -6.67
C MET A 80 -2.84 -4.49 -6.96
N LEU A 81 -3.09 -5.80 -6.83
CA LEU A 81 -2.12 -6.82 -7.26
C LEU A 81 -1.78 -6.71 -8.74
N THR A 82 -2.71 -6.26 -9.59
CA THR A 82 -2.44 -6.11 -11.04
C THR A 82 -1.40 -5.01 -11.35
N LEU A 83 -1.08 -4.14 -10.38
CA LEU A 83 0.06 -3.22 -10.50
C LEU A 83 1.40 -3.97 -10.59
N LEU A 84 1.47 -5.19 -10.03
CA LEU A 84 2.67 -6.01 -10.04
C LEU A 84 3.03 -6.53 -11.43
N ASP A 85 2.03 -6.73 -12.28
CA ASP A 85 2.22 -7.15 -13.70
C ASP A 85 2.98 -6.11 -14.51
N ARG A 86 3.06 -4.87 -14.00
CA ARG A 86 3.73 -3.73 -14.64
C ARG A 86 5.09 -3.39 -14.02
N MET A 87 5.59 -4.11 -13.01
CA MET A 87 6.84 -3.74 -12.34
C MET A 87 8.06 -3.66 -13.28
N ASP A 88 8.09 -4.46 -14.35
CA ASP A 88 9.15 -4.42 -15.36
C ASP A 88 9.27 -3.05 -16.04
N ASP A 89 8.18 -2.27 -16.06
CA ASP A 89 8.08 -0.99 -16.73
C ASP A 89 8.16 0.22 -15.77
N MET A 90 8.32 -0.04 -14.47
CA MET A 90 8.36 0.94 -13.40
C MET A 90 9.79 1.30 -12.97
N SER A 91 9.96 2.54 -12.51
CA SER A 91 11.14 2.97 -11.78
C SER A 91 11.18 2.35 -10.38
N LEU A 92 12.37 2.31 -9.76
CA LEU A 92 12.51 1.83 -8.37
C LEU A 92 11.68 2.65 -7.36
N ALA A 93 11.39 3.92 -7.65
CA ALA A 93 10.55 4.76 -6.79
C ALA A 93 9.08 4.32 -6.86
N GLU A 94 8.58 4.03 -8.06
CA GLU A 94 7.22 3.52 -8.28
C GLU A 94 7.08 2.12 -7.69
N ILE A 95 8.04 1.22 -7.91
CA ILE A 95 8.04 -0.14 -7.32
C ILE A 95 8.01 -0.06 -5.79
N ARG A 96 8.80 0.85 -5.19
CA ARG A 96 8.75 1.09 -3.75
C ARG A 96 7.35 1.49 -3.30
N ALA A 97 6.71 2.42 -3.99
CA ALA A 97 5.37 2.90 -3.64
C ALA A 97 4.28 1.82 -3.86
N VAL A 98 4.40 0.97 -4.89
CA VAL A 98 3.53 -0.20 -5.06
C VAL A 98 3.73 -1.18 -3.91
N MET A 99 4.98 -1.51 -3.58
CA MET A 99 5.30 -2.48 -2.53
C MET A 99 4.83 -2.02 -1.15
N ASP A 100 4.95 -0.72 -0.84
CA ASP A 100 4.41 -0.16 0.39
C ASP A 100 2.89 -0.39 0.48
N LEU A 101 2.18 -0.10 -0.61
CA LEU A 101 0.73 -0.25 -0.68
C LEU A 101 0.28 -1.72 -0.56
N VAL A 102 0.82 -2.62 -1.37
CA VAL A 102 0.36 -4.02 -1.43
C VAL A 102 0.84 -4.83 -0.23
N CYS A 103 2.03 -4.55 0.33
CA CYS A 103 2.47 -5.19 1.58
C CYS A 103 1.61 -4.70 2.75
N GLY A 104 1.27 -3.41 2.79
CA GLY A 104 0.30 -2.90 3.77
C GLY A 104 -1.01 -3.69 3.72
N LEU A 105 -1.60 -3.85 2.54
CA LEU A 105 -2.82 -4.65 2.39
C LEU A 105 -2.65 -6.15 2.72
N ALA A 106 -1.49 -6.74 2.45
CA ALA A 106 -1.20 -8.15 2.73
C ALA A 106 -1.04 -8.46 4.23
N TYR A 107 -0.51 -7.51 4.99
CA TYR A 107 -0.08 -7.74 6.38
C TYR A 107 -0.86 -6.95 7.43
N SER A 108 -1.61 -5.91 7.05
CA SER A 108 -2.51 -5.19 7.98
C SER A 108 -3.78 -5.97 8.37
N TYR A 109 -4.02 -7.14 7.79
CA TYR A 109 -5.17 -7.99 8.11
C TYR A 109 -4.74 -9.44 8.26
N GLU A 110 -5.19 -10.12 9.32
CA GLU A 110 -4.87 -11.53 9.60
C GLU A 110 -5.18 -12.48 8.45
N ASN A 111 -6.30 -12.26 7.74
CA ASN A 111 -6.77 -13.10 6.64
C ASN A 111 -6.80 -12.33 5.31
N SER A 112 -5.70 -11.65 4.98
CA SER A 112 -5.60 -10.94 3.70
C SER A 112 -5.58 -11.90 2.52
N VAL A 113 -6.47 -11.68 1.56
CA VAL A 113 -6.63 -12.54 0.37
C VAL A 113 -5.46 -12.44 -0.61
N ILE A 114 -4.59 -11.44 -0.46
CA ILE A 114 -3.45 -11.20 -1.36
C ILE A 114 -2.10 -11.63 -0.78
N ARG A 115 -2.07 -12.11 0.47
CA ARG A 115 -0.82 -12.38 1.19
C ARG A 115 0.04 -13.43 0.49
N ASP A 116 -0.58 -14.51 0.02
CA ASP A 116 0.15 -15.60 -0.63
C ASP A 116 0.71 -15.18 -1.99
N ASP A 117 0.00 -14.32 -2.73
CA ASP A 117 0.50 -13.72 -3.97
C ASP A 117 1.75 -12.87 -3.71
N ILE A 118 1.74 -12.07 -2.64
CA ILE A 118 2.91 -11.29 -2.21
C ILE A 118 4.09 -12.20 -1.83
N HIS A 119 3.85 -13.27 -1.07
CA HIS A 119 4.90 -14.25 -0.77
C HIS A 119 5.41 -14.97 -2.01
N MET A 120 4.54 -15.25 -2.99
CA MET A 120 4.92 -15.89 -4.23
C MET A 120 5.80 -14.96 -5.06
N ILE A 121 5.44 -13.68 -5.22
CA ILE A 121 6.22 -12.76 -6.00
C ILE A 121 7.59 -12.48 -5.36
N ILE A 122 7.65 -12.27 -4.03
CA ILE A 122 8.93 -12.09 -3.34
C ILE A 122 9.88 -13.26 -3.61
N ARG A 123 9.39 -14.50 -3.47
CA ARG A 123 10.20 -15.70 -3.74
C ARG A 123 10.63 -15.80 -5.21
N LYS A 124 9.71 -15.54 -6.14
CA LYS A 124 9.98 -15.57 -7.59
C LYS A 124 11.08 -14.57 -7.96
N GLU A 125 10.94 -13.33 -7.53
CA GLU A 125 11.85 -12.23 -7.86
C GLU A 125 13.24 -12.44 -7.25
N LEU A 126 13.32 -12.86 -5.98
CA LEU A 126 14.60 -13.17 -5.31
C LEU A 126 15.34 -14.36 -5.95
N SER A 127 14.60 -15.32 -6.50
CA SER A 127 15.18 -16.50 -7.17
C SER A 127 15.70 -16.18 -8.58
N SER A 128 15.43 -14.98 -9.11
CA SER A 128 15.87 -14.59 -10.44
C SER A 128 17.40 -14.47 -10.53
N SER A 129 17.97 -14.87 -11.67
CA SER A 129 19.37 -14.61 -12.00
C SER A 129 19.61 -13.17 -12.47
N SER A 130 18.55 -12.46 -12.88
CA SER A 130 18.64 -11.07 -13.33
C SER A 130 18.83 -10.14 -12.12
N PRO A 131 19.92 -9.33 -12.07
CA PRO A 131 20.13 -8.38 -10.98
C PRO A 131 18.99 -7.37 -10.82
N ALA A 132 18.39 -6.92 -11.93
CA ALA A 132 17.30 -5.95 -11.91
C ALA A 132 16.06 -6.51 -11.21
N ILE A 133 15.64 -7.72 -11.59
CA ILE A 133 14.50 -8.46 -11.01
C ILE A 133 14.79 -8.79 -9.53
N LYS A 134 16.02 -9.23 -9.23
CA LYS A 134 16.42 -9.51 -7.85
C LYS A 134 16.32 -8.29 -6.92
N ILE A 135 16.67 -7.09 -7.41
CA ILE A 135 16.51 -5.84 -6.64
C ILE A 135 15.03 -5.57 -6.32
N GLN A 136 14.11 -5.87 -7.25
CA GLN A 136 12.67 -5.76 -7.01
C GLN A 136 12.23 -6.73 -5.91
N GLY A 137 12.71 -7.98 -5.94
CA GLY A 137 12.49 -8.97 -4.88
C GLY A 137 13.02 -8.53 -3.51
N ILE A 138 14.21 -7.91 -3.46
CA ILE A 138 14.78 -7.34 -2.23
C ILE A 138 13.89 -6.22 -1.70
N LEU A 139 13.46 -5.30 -2.55
CA LEU A 139 12.54 -4.21 -2.16
C LEU A 139 11.22 -4.74 -1.62
N ALA A 140 10.62 -5.71 -2.31
CA ALA A 140 9.37 -6.36 -1.88
C ALA A 140 9.54 -7.04 -0.51
N GLY A 141 10.62 -7.79 -0.31
CA GLY A 141 10.94 -8.43 0.96
C GLY A 141 11.11 -7.43 2.11
N ILE A 142 11.80 -6.31 1.87
CA ILE A 142 11.97 -5.26 2.89
C ILE A 142 10.62 -4.64 3.30
N HIS A 143 9.70 -4.40 2.36
CA HIS A 143 8.36 -3.87 2.70
C HIS A 143 7.52 -4.92 3.44
N ALA A 144 7.60 -6.19 3.07
CA ALA A 144 6.96 -7.26 3.83
C ALA A 144 7.44 -7.28 5.29
N VAL A 145 8.77 -7.21 5.51
CA VAL A 145 9.35 -7.14 6.86
C VAL A 145 8.90 -5.87 7.60
N LYS A 146 8.87 -4.70 6.93
CA LYS A 146 8.38 -3.43 7.50
C LYS A 146 6.99 -3.60 8.12
N TYR A 147 6.04 -4.18 7.38
CA TYR A 147 4.67 -4.32 7.86
C TYR A 147 4.51 -5.45 8.88
N LEU A 148 5.19 -6.59 8.71
CA LEU A 148 5.18 -7.66 9.70
C LEU A 148 5.74 -7.20 11.05
N ALA A 149 6.82 -6.41 11.05
CA ALA A 149 7.40 -5.86 12.27
C ALA A 149 6.45 -4.85 12.96
N ALA A 150 5.67 -4.10 12.19
CA ALA A 150 4.69 -3.17 12.73
C ALA A 150 3.50 -3.90 13.38
N THR A 151 2.98 -4.96 12.75
CA THR A 151 1.87 -5.75 13.31
C THR A 151 2.25 -6.38 14.66
N ASN A 152 3.47 -6.90 14.79
CA ASN A 152 3.93 -7.51 16.05
C ASN A 152 4.11 -6.48 17.19
N ALA A 153 4.40 -5.21 16.87
CA ALA A 153 4.59 -4.17 17.88
C ALA A 153 3.28 -3.76 18.58
N ASP A 154 2.14 -3.91 17.89
CA ASP A 154 0.81 -3.69 18.48
C ASP A 154 0.39 -4.89 19.37
N GLU A 155 0.89 -6.09 19.10
CA GLU A 155 0.62 -7.30 19.87
C GLU A 155 1.48 -7.40 21.15
N ASP A 156 2.71 -6.91 21.13
CA ASP A 156 3.66 -6.93 22.27
C ASP A 156 3.25 -6.04 23.47
N GLN A 157 2.18 -5.25 23.36
CA GLN A 157 1.61 -4.48 24.48
C GLN A 157 0.76 -5.33 25.45
N THR A 158 0.61 -6.63 25.22
CA THR A 158 -0.24 -7.53 26.04
C THR A 158 0.50 -8.55 26.90
N VAL A 159 1.83 -8.45 27.03
CA VAL A 159 2.56 -9.31 27.97
C VAL A 159 2.45 -8.76 29.39
N GLU A 160 1.31 -9.01 30.06
CA GLU A 160 1.24 -8.92 31.52
C GLU A 160 2.20 -9.95 32.11
N PHE A 161 3.30 -9.46 32.70
CA PHE A 161 4.14 -10.27 33.57
C PHE A 161 3.27 -10.70 34.78
N PRO A 162 3.17 -12.00 35.09
CA PRO A 162 2.46 -12.41 36.30
C PRO A 162 3.27 -11.96 37.53
N ASP A 163 2.81 -10.92 38.19
CA ASP A 163 3.18 -10.61 39.57
C ASP A 163 2.51 -11.63 40.48
N ASP A 164 3.18 -12.77 40.71
CA ASP A 164 3.07 -13.51 41.97
C ASP A 164 4.15 -14.60 42.07
N VAL A 165 5.31 -14.21 42.61
CA VAL A 165 6.20 -15.16 43.29
C VAL A 165 6.12 -14.87 44.78
N SER A 166 5.14 -15.50 45.43
CA SER A 166 5.07 -15.56 46.89
C SER A 166 6.26 -16.36 47.42
N TYR A 167 7.27 -15.68 47.97
CA TYR A 167 8.26 -16.32 48.82
C TYR A 167 7.59 -16.65 50.15
N SER A 168 7.10 -17.87 50.30
CA SER A 168 6.73 -18.41 51.61
C SER A 168 8.00 -18.51 52.47
N SER A 169 8.08 -17.66 53.49
CA SER A 169 9.09 -17.75 54.54
C SER A 169 8.96 -19.08 55.27
N VAL A 170 10.04 -19.87 55.27
CA VAL A 170 10.16 -21.08 56.09
C VAL A 170 10.45 -20.66 57.53
N THR A 171 9.49 -20.87 58.43
CA THR A 171 9.71 -20.97 59.88
C THR A 171 10.15 -22.38 60.25
#